data_AF-A0A327TW92-F1
#
_entry.id   AF-A0A327TW92-F1
#
_cell.length_a   1.000
_cell.length_b   1.000
_cell.length_c   1.000
_cell.angle_alpha   90.00
_cell.angle_beta   90.00
_cell.angle_gamma   90.00
#
_symmetry.space_group_name_H-M   'P 1'
#
loop_
_entity.id
_entity.type
_entity.pdbx_description
1 polymer ?
#
loop_
_entity_poly.entity_id
_entity_poly.type
_entity_poly.pdbx_seq_one_letter_code
_entity_poly.pdbx_strand_id
1 'polypeptide(L)' 'MQWLDHAPDVLAFTRGESFTCIVNLSATPVQLPDDAQILVSSQPLSPGVLPVDTGVWLRTA' A
#
# COMPACT_ATOMS: atom_id res chain seq x y z
N MET A 1 4.26 -15.65 -1.11
CA MET A 1 4.62 -14.22 -1.26
C MET A 1 4.71 -13.96 -2.74
N GLN A 2 4.02 -12.93 -3.24
CA GLN A 2 4.01 -12.57 -4.66
C GLN A 2 4.17 -11.06 -4.80
N TRP A 3 4.98 -10.62 -5.75
CA TRP A 3 5.06 -9.21 -6.14
C TRP A 3 3.81 -8.81 -6.91
N LEU A 4 3.34 -7.60 -6.67
CA LEU A 4 2.22 -6.99 -7.39
C LEU A 4 2.75 -5.90 -8.31
N ASP A 5 2.19 -5.81 -9.51
CA ASP A 5 2.44 -4.67 -10.38
C ASP A 5 1.87 -3.39 -9.75
N HIS A 6 2.63 -2.31 -9.82
CA HIS A 6 2.24 -1.00 -9.35
C HIS A 6 2.91 0.09 -10.18
N ALA A 7 2.51 1.35 -9.96
CA ALA A 7 3.22 2.52 -10.47
C ALA A 7 4.74 2.46 -10.16
N PRO A 8 5.59 3.09 -10.99
CA PRO A 8 7.03 3.17 -10.74
C PRO A 8 7.35 3.64 -9.32
N ASP A 9 8.42 3.10 -8.76
CA ASP A 9 8.91 3.42 -7.42
C ASP A 9 7.91 3.14 -6.28
N VAL A 10 6.90 2.29 -6.51
CA VAL A 10 6.06 1.74 -5.45
C VAL A 10 6.31 0.24 -5.33
N LEU A 11 6.65 -0.18 -4.12
CA LEU A 11 6.86 -1.58 -3.79
C LEU A 11 5.56 -2.16 -3.24
N ALA A 12 5.00 -3.17 -3.90
CA ALA A 12 3.78 -3.84 -3.47
C ALA A 12 3.91 -5.36 -3.51
N PHE A 13 3.48 -6.06 -2.45
CA PHE A 13 3.48 -7.53 -2.43
C PHE A 13 2.38 -8.11 -1.54
N THR A 14 1.97 -9.34 -1.83
CA THR A 14 1.08 -10.13 -0.99
C THR A 14 1.81 -11.17 -0.16
N ARG A 15 1.24 -11.54 0.99
CA ARG A 15 1.69 -12.67 1.82
C ARG A 15 0.49 -13.48 2.31
N GLY A 16 0.21 -14.57 1.59
CA GLY A 16 -1.01 -15.35 1.82
C GLY A 16 -2.16 -14.76 1.03
N GLU A 17 -3.39 -15.08 1.43
CA GLU A 17 -4.59 -14.75 0.63
C GLU A 17 -5.06 -13.31 0.81
N SER A 18 -4.99 -12.75 2.02
CA SER A 18 -5.67 -11.49 2.36
C SER A 18 -4.75 -10.38 2.87
N PHE A 19 -3.43 -10.53 2.77
CA PHE A 19 -2.48 -9.51 3.22
C PHE A 19 -1.72 -8.91 2.05
N THR A 20 -1.70 -7.58 2.00
CA THR A 20 -0.92 -6.78 1.05
C THR A 20 -0.08 -5.74 1.80
N CYS A 21 1.19 -5.60 1.41
CA CYS A 21 2.09 -4.56 1.89
C CYS A 21 2.44 -3.63 0.73
N ILE A 22 2.30 -2.32 0.93
CA ILE A 22 2.64 -1.29 -0.07
C ILE A 22 3.58 -0.28 0.57
N VAL A 23 4.66 0.09 -0.11
CA VAL A 23 5.60 1.15 0.29
C VAL A 23 5.78 2.11 -0.87
N ASN A 24 5.41 3.37 -0.67
CA ASN A 24 5.54 4.41 -1.68
C ASN A 24 6.91 5.08 -1.56
N LEU A 25 7.83 4.76 -2.48
CA LEU A 25 9.14 5.39 -2.61
C LEU A 25 9.17 6.41 -3.75
N SER A 26 8.03 6.67 -4.39
CA SER A 26 7.92 7.61 -5.49
C SER A 26 7.89 9.06 -5.00
N ALA A 27 8.01 10.00 -5.94
CA ALA A 27 7.92 11.43 -5.65
C ALA A 27 6.48 11.95 -5.48
N THR A 28 5.45 11.10 -5.62
CA THR A 28 4.04 11.51 -5.57
C THR A 28 3.18 10.58 -4.72
N PRO A 29 2.11 11.07 -4.07
CA PRO A 29 1.15 10.20 -3.40
C PRO A 29 0.49 9.22 -4.39
N VAL A 30 0.15 8.02 -3.92
CA VAL A 30 -0.51 6.98 -4.72
C VAL A 30 -1.84 6.55 -4.12
N GLN A 31 -2.76 6.09 -4.96
CA GLN A 31 -4.08 5.64 -4.51
C GLN A 31 -3.97 4.27 -3.82
N LEU A 32 -4.70 4.09 -2.72
CA LEU A 32 -4.89 2.80 -2.09
C LEU A 32 -6.09 2.08 -2.74
N PRO A 33 -6.14 0.74 -2.69
CA PRO A 33 -7.32 -0.01 -3.11
C PRO A 33 -8.56 0.41 -2.30
N ASP A 34 -9.68 0.66 -2.97
CA ASP A 34 -10.91 1.19 -2.36
C ASP A 34 -11.54 0.24 -1.33
N ASP A 35 -11.33 -1.07 -1.48
CA ASP A 35 -11.91 -2.14 -0.66
C ASP A 35 -10.92 -2.72 0.37
N ALA A 36 -9.78 -2.06 0.58
CA ALA A 36 -8.78 -2.51 1.55
C ALA A 36 -9.01 -1.94 2.95
N GLN A 37 -8.88 -2.80 3.96
CA GLN A 37 -8.80 -2.37 5.35
C GLN A 37 -7.34 -2.05 5.72
N ILE A 38 -7.07 -0.84 6.19
CA ILE A 38 -5.76 -0.45 6.73
C ILE A 38 -5.53 -1.16 8.07
N LEU A 39 -4.44 -1.93 8.16
CA LEU A 39 -4.02 -2.61 9.39
C LEU A 39 -2.96 -1.81 10.14
N VAL A 40 -1.95 -1.32 9.42
CA VAL A 40 -0.84 -0.54 9.95
C VAL A 40 -0.44 0.51 8.91
N SER A 41 -0.11 1.71 9.36
CA SER A 41 0.53 2.75 8.54
C SER A 41 1.74 3.31 9.30
N SER A 42 2.83 3.61 8.58
CA SER A 42 4.01 4.22 9.19
C SER A 42 3.80 5.70 9.53
N GLN A 43 2.80 6.35 8.94
CA GLN A 43 2.43 7.75 9.14
C GLN A 43 0.91 7.94 8.99
N PRO A 44 0.31 9.03 9.52
CA PRO A 44 -1.10 9.33 9.34
C PRO A 44 -1.49 9.42 7.85
N LEU A 45 -2.60 8.78 7.49
CA LEU A 45 -3.08 8.72 6.11
C LEU A 45 -4.22 9.70 5.87
N SER A 46 -4.23 10.29 4.67
CA SER A 46 -5.44 10.91 4.12
C SER A 46 -6.35 9.81 3.55
N PRO A 47 -7.68 10.02 3.49
CA PRO A 47 -8.59 9.01 2.96
C PRO A 47 -8.19 8.54 1.56
N GLY A 48 -7.99 7.23 1.39
CA GLY A 48 -7.72 6.59 0.09
C GLY A 48 -6.33 6.84 -0.51
N VAL A 49 -5.43 7.55 0.18
CA VAL A 49 -4.13 7.94 -0.39
C VAL A 49 -2.98 7.48 0.50
N LEU A 50 -1.96 6.91 -0.13
CA LEU A 50 -0.65 6.62 0.47
C LEU A 50 0.33 7.75 0.13
N PRO A 51 0.74 8.58 1.12
CA PRO A 51 1.74 9.63 0.91
C PRO A 51 3.09 9.07 0.46
N VAL A 52 3.97 9.96 0.01
CA VAL A 52 5.39 9.64 -0.24
C VAL A 52 6.07 9.18 1.04
N ASP A 53 7.13 8.37 0.93
CA ASP A 53 7.91 7.84 2.05
C ASP A 53 7.08 7.08 3.11
N THR A 54 5.92 6.53 2.70
CA THR A 54 4.97 5.87 3.61
C THR A 54 4.77 4.39 3.25
N GLY A 55 4.78 3.54 4.28
CA GLY A 55 4.43 2.13 4.20
C GLY A 55 3.06 1.86 4.82
N VAL A 56 2.29 0.96 4.19
CA VAL A 56 0.99 0.51 4.69
C VAL A 56 0.84 -1.00 4.57
N TRP A 57 0.20 -1.60 5.57
CA TRP A 57 -0.28 -2.96 5.54
C TRP A 57 -1.79 -2.96 5.43
N LEU A 58 -2.28 -3.74 4.47
CA LEU A 58 -3.67 -3.83 4.11
C LEU A 58 -4.17 -5.25 4.31
N ARG A 59 -5.42 -5.36 4.77
CA ARG A 59 -6.22 -6.54 4.52
C ARG A 59 -7.02 -6.30 3.24
N THR A 60 -6.74 -7.08 2.22
CA THR A 60 -7.45 -7.10 0.94
C THR A 60 -8.36 -8.33 0.90
N ALA A 61 -9.46 -8.26 0.16
CA ALA A 61 -10.36 -9.41 -0.03
C ALA A 61 -9.68 -10.54 -0.80
#